data_AF-A0A1G1CHG8-F1
#
_entry.id   AF-A0A1G1CHG8-F1
#
_cell.length_a   1.000
_cell.length_b   1.000
_cell.length_c   1.000
_cell.angle_alpha   90.00
_cell.angle_beta   90.00
_cell.angle_gamma   90.00
#
_symmetry.space_group_name_H-M   'P 1'
#
loop_
_entity.id
_entity.type
_entity.pdbx_description
1 polymer ?
#
loop_
_entity_poly.entity_id
_entity_poly.type
_entity_poly.pdbx_seq_one_letter_code
_entity_poly.pdbx_strand_id
1 'polypeptide(L)' 'MKLTNESYTMYIGTKNFTEKYYKDKNGWLKISARGNEFRMTAEQVLNHLLPAIAGVKPNIILKVEHHETENNENKPSK' A
#
# COMPACT_ATOMS: atom_id res chain seq x y z
N MET A 1 -7.33 -12.99 -12.13
CA MET A 1 -6.47 -12.05 -11.39
C MET A 1 -7.36 -10.95 -10.81
N LYS A 2 -7.39 -10.74 -9.50
CA LYS A 2 -8.10 -9.60 -8.91
C LYS A 2 -7.22 -8.37 -9.02
N LEU A 3 -7.74 -7.31 -9.65
CA LEU A 3 -7.05 -6.03 -9.83
C LEU A 3 -7.66 -4.95 -8.94
N THR A 4 -8.18 -5.34 -7.78
CA THR A 4 -8.80 -4.41 -6.81
C THR A 4 -7.75 -3.88 -5.85
N ASN A 5 -8.06 -2.75 -5.20
CA ASN A 5 -7.13 -2.07 -4.29
C ASN A 5 -6.62 -2.97 -3.16
N GLU A 6 -7.40 -3.96 -2.70
CA GLU A 6 -6.95 -4.89 -1.65
C GLU A 6 -5.78 -5.76 -2.11
N SER A 7 -5.65 -6.03 -3.42
CA SER A 7 -4.62 -6.91 -3.98
C SER A 7 -3.26 -6.23 -4.17
N TYR A 8 -3.08 -5.00 -3.68
CA TYR A 8 -1.84 -4.25 -3.85
C TYR A 8 -1.26 -3.78 -2.52
N THR A 9 0.07 -3.85 -2.43
CA THR A 9 0.85 -3.15 -1.42
C THR A 9 1.81 -2.19 -2.11
N MET A 10 1.82 -0.94 -1.67
CA MET A 10 2.69 0.10 -2.21
C MET A 10 3.75 0.46 -1.17
N TYR A 11 4.99 0.58 -1.62
CA TYR A 11 6.11 1.01 -0.81
C TYR A 11 6.63 2.32 -1.38
N ILE A 12 6.65 3.35 -0.54
CA ILE A 12 7.13 4.69 -0.91
C ILE A 12 8.25 5.05 0.05
N GLY A 13 9.38 5.48 -0.49
CA GLY A 13 10.53 5.78 0.36
C GLY A 13 11.70 6.38 -0.38
N THR A 14 12.83 6.36 0.29
CA THR A 14 14.15 6.64 -0.28
C THR A 14 15.03 5.41 -0.07
N LYS A 15 16.33 5.49 -0.36
CA LYS A 15 17.27 4.40 -0.05
C LYS A 15 17.35 4.05 1.44
N ASN A 16 17.03 5.00 2.32
CA ASN A 16 17.28 4.88 3.77
C ASN A 16 16.00 4.67 4.60
N PHE A 17 14.82 4.87 4.02
CA PHE A 17 13.56 4.66 4.71
C PHE A 17 12.48 4.23 3.72
N THR A 18 11.59 3.36 4.17
CA THR A 18 10.46 2.90 3.37
C THR A 18 9.20 2.93 4.22
N GLU A 19 8.15 3.51 3.67
CA GLU A 19 6.79 3.47 4.22
C GLU A 19 5.96 2.49 3.38
N LYS A 20 5.02 1.82 4.04
CA LYS A 20 4.12 0.83 3.42
C LYS A 20 2.69 1.35 3.41
N TYR A 21 1.99 1.14 2.31
CA TYR A 21 0.59 1.53 2.11
C TYR A 21 -0.19 0.34 1.57
N TYR A 22 -1.34 0.03 2.18
CA TYR A 22 -2.24 -1.01 1.69
C TYR A 22 -3.67 -0.74 2.16
N LYS A 23 -4.65 -1.37 1.50
CA LYS A 23 -6.05 -1.28 1.89
C LYS A 23 -6.42 -2.50 2.73
N ASP A 24 -6.85 -2.28 3.96
CA ASP A 24 -7.42 -3.32 4.82
C ASP A 24 -8.96 -3.19 4.88
N LYS A 25 -9.59 -4.03 5.72
CA LYS A 25 -11.05 -4.02 5.93
C LYS A 25 -11.61 -2.68 6.45
N ASN A 26 -10.78 -1.85 7.06
CA ASN A 26 -11.14 -0.56 7.65
C ASN A 26 -10.73 0.64 6.75
N GLY A 27 -10.20 0.38 5.55
CA GLY A 27 -9.78 1.41 4.59
C GLY A 27 -8.27 1.43 4.37
N TRP A 28 -7.73 2.59 3.97
CA TRP A 28 -6.30 2.71 3.70
C TRP A 28 -5.51 2.85 4.98
N LEU A 29 -4.41 2.11 5.05
CA LEU A 29 -3.43 2.17 6.13
C LEU A 29 -2.06 2.52 5.56
N LYS A 30 -1.40 3.46 6.22
CA LYS A 30 0.02 3.76 6.07
C LYS A 30 0.77 3.26 7.30
N ILE A 31 1.84 2.52 7.09
CA ILE A 31 2.85 2.19 8.10
C ILE A 31 4.10 2.99 7.78
N SER A 32 4.49 3.89 8.69
CA SER A 32 5.74 4.65 8.56
C SER A 32 6.96 3.74 8.69
N ALA A 33 8.13 4.23 8.28
CA ALA A 33 9.40 3.52 8.47
C ALA A 33 9.72 3.20 9.94
N ARG A 34 9.06 3.85 10.90
CA ARG A 34 9.19 3.60 12.35
C ARG A 34 8.12 2.64 12.90
N GLY A 35 7.26 2.09 12.06
CA GLY A 35 6.18 1.18 12.47
C GLY A 35 4.89 1.87 12.92
N ASN A 36 4.84 3.20 12.98
CA ASN A 36 3.59 3.90 13.32
C ASN A 36 2.54 3.75 12.21
N GLU A 37 1.30 3.51 12.63
CA GLU A 37 0.14 3.30 11.76
C GLU A 37 -0.72 4.56 11.62
N PHE A 38 -1.17 4.84 10.41
CA PHE A 38 -2.01 6.00 10.09
C PHE A 38 -3.15 5.62 9.15
N ARG A 39 -4.37 6.01 9.50
CA ARG A 39 -5.55 5.86 8.64
C ARG A 39 -5.59 6.98 7.60
N MET A 40 -5.94 6.63 6.37
CA MET A 40 -5.95 7.56 5.24
C MET A 40 -7.19 7.37 4.36
N THR A 41 -7.55 8.41 3.60
CA THR A 41 -8.47 8.30 2.47
C THR A 41 -7.74 7.88 1.20
N ALA A 42 -8.48 7.48 0.17
CA ALA A 42 -7.89 7.13 -1.13
C ALA A 42 -7.17 8.34 -1.78
N GLU A 43 -7.75 9.53 -1.67
CA GLU A 43 -7.17 10.79 -2.16
C GLU A 43 -5.87 11.13 -1.46
N GLN A 44 -5.79 10.90 -0.14
CA GLN A 44 -4.56 11.13 0.60
C GLN A 44 -3.45 10.15 0.17
N VAL A 45 -3.79 8.88 -0.05
CA VAL A 45 -2.85 7.89 -0.60
C VAL A 45 -2.38 8.33 -2.00
N LEU A 46 -3.31 8.75 -2.86
CA LEU A 46 -2.98 9.25 -4.19
C LEU A 46 -2.04 10.46 -4.14
N ASN A 47 -2.30 11.43 -3.25
CA ASN A 47 -1.44 12.60 -3.06
C ASN A 47 -0.01 12.23 -2.66
N HIS A 48 0.19 11.11 -1.97
CA HIS A 48 1.52 10.61 -1.62
C HIS A 48 2.21 9.90 -2.80
N LEU A 49 1.42 9.26 -3.68
CA LEU A 49 1.92 8.55 -4.86
C LEU A 49 2.26 9.48 -6.02
N LEU A 50 1.44 10.52 -6.25
CA LEU A 50 1.56 11.42 -7.41
C LEU A 50 2.98 11.98 -7.62
N PRO A 51 3.71 12.46 -6.58
CA PRO A 51 5.07 12.97 -6.76
C PRO A 51 6.06 11.92 -7.26
N ALA A 52 5.88 10.66 -6.85
CA ALA A 52 6.72 9.54 -7.27
C ALA A 52 6.40 9.11 -8.70
N ILE A 53 5.10 8.98 -9.01
CA ILE A 53 4.61 8.59 -10.34
C ILE A 53 4.97 9.65 -11.40
N ALA A 54 4.82 10.93 -11.07
CA ALA A 54 5.14 12.04 -11.97
C ALA A 54 6.66 12.25 -12.14
N GLY A 55 7.51 11.57 -11.37
CA GLY A 55 8.97 11.73 -11.43
C GLY A 55 9.48 13.09 -10.96
N VAL A 56 8.64 13.94 -10.34
CA VAL A 56 9.01 15.29 -9.89
C VAL A 56 9.89 15.31 -8.64
N LYS A 57 9.94 14.19 -7.90
CA LYS A 57 10.84 13.98 -6.76
C LYS A 57 11.81 12.83 -7.06
N PRO A 58 13.03 13.11 -7.57
CA PRO A 58 13.94 12.08 -8.07
C PRO A 58 14.47 11.13 -6.99
N ASN A 59 14.39 11.53 -5.71
CA ASN A 59 14.85 10.71 -4.59
C ASN A 59 13.79 9.76 -4.04
N ILE A 60 12.55 9.81 -4.55
CA ILE A 60 11.48 8.92 -4.11
C ILE A 60 11.48 7.65 -4.97
N ILE A 61 11.49 6.51 -4.30
CA ILE A 61 11.35 5.19 -4.89
C ILE A 61 9.93 4.72 -4.60
N LEU A 62 9.20 4.34 -5.66
CA LEU A 62 7.89 3.68 -5.57
C LEU A 62 8.04 2.23 -6.04
N LYS A 63 7.64 1.28 -5.20
CA LYS A 63 7.47 -0.13 -5.55
C LYS A 63 6.03 -0.53 -5.30
N VAL A 64 5.41 -1.22 -6.25
CA VAL A 64 4.05 -1.75 -6.11
C VAL A 64 4.12 -3.26 -6.27
N GLU A 65 3.61 -3.98 -5.27
CA GLU A 65 3.52 -5.43 -5.25
C GLU A 65 2.05 -5.82 -5.39
N HIS A 66 1.75 -6.64 -6.40
CA HIS A 66 0.46 -7.32 -6.53
C HIS A 66 0.53 -8.65 -5.80
N HIS A 67 -0.52 -8.99 -5.07
CA HIS A 67 -0.65 -10.29 -4.41
C HIS A 67 -1.99 -10.93 -4.78
N GLU A 68 -1.97 -12.25 -4.95
CA GLU A 68 -3.18 -13.03 -5.10
C GLU A 68 -3.87 -13.11 -3.73
N THR A 69 -5.01 -12.43 -3.57
CA THR A 69 -5.88 -12.69 -2.44
C THR A 69 -6.51 -14.07 -2.64
N GLU A 70 -5.92 -15.10 -2.06
CA GLU A 70 -6.54 -16.41 -1.95
C GLU A 70 -7.89 -16.24 -1.23
N ASN A 71 -8.99 -16.66 -1.87
CA ASN A 71 -10.30 -16.71 -1.24
C ASN A 71 -10.26 -17.78 -0.13
N ASN A 72 -9.81 -17.43 1.08
CA ASN A 72 -10.00 -18.26 2.26
C ASN A 72 -11.44 -18.11 2.81
N GLU A 73 -12.41 -18.35 1.94
CA GLU A 73 -13.78 -18.70 2.32
C GLU A 73 -14.00 -20.16 1.92
N ASN A 74 -13.54 -21.08 2.77
CA ASN A 74 -14.19 -22.37 3.11
C ASN A 74 -13.20 -23.37 3.75
N LYS A 75 -13.32 -23.55 5.06
CA LYS A 75 -13.77 -24.84 5.64
C LYS A 75 -14.07 -24.68 7.13
N PRO A 76 -15.28 -25.05 7.60
CA PRO A 76 -15.47 -25.32 9.01
C PRO A 76 -14.60 -26.51 9.40
N SER A 77 -13.81 -26.35 10.46
CA SER A 77 -13.16 -27.46 11.15
C SER A 77 -14.24 -28.44 11.61
N LYS A 78 -14.14 -29.68 11.12
CA LYS A 78 -14.84 -30.84 11.68
C LYS A 78 -14.36 -31.11 13.10
#